data_AF-A0A415Y0E6-F1
#
_entry.id   AF-A0A415Y0E6-F1
#
_cell.length_a   1.000
_cell.length_b   1.000
_cell.length_c   1.000
_cell.angle_alpha   90.00
_cell.angle_beta   90.00
_cell.angle_gamma   90.00
#
_symmetry.space_group_name_H-M   'P 1'
#
loop_
_entity.id
_entity.type
_entity.pdbx_description
1 polymer ?
#
loop_
_entity_poly.entity_id
_entity_poly.type
_entity_poly.pdbx_seq_one_letter_code
_entity_poly.pdbx_strand_id
1 'polypeptide(L)'
;MKPHNHTDYQKRFFKEVKKQFPFYGKREKEYLKQFQTEIDAYLEEFPDSSYEAMLEAIGTPKDVVENYFQNVEDRYQLSHMKKSNYIRIGIITIIGIFLIFTIYQGVLVYKSYLDSKDTLIIHESTEIFEDSAPYGGNETK
;
A
#
# COMPACT_ATOMS: atom_id res chain seq x y z
N MET A 1 -15.31 56.99 -4.83
CA MET A 1 -15.16 55.53 -4.69
C MET A 1 -15.54 55.12 -3.28
N LYS A 2 -16.46 54.17 -3.11
CA LYS A 2 -16.80 53.65 -1.78
C LYS A 2 -15.65 52.72 -1.33
N PRO A 3 -15.17 52.81 -0.08
CA PRO A 3 -14.22 51.81 0.42
C PRO A 3 -14.91 50.45 0.37
N HIS A 4 -14.37 49.54 -0.45
CA HIS A 4 -14.87 48.18 -0.54
C HIS A 4 -14.49 47.46 0.74
N ASN A 5 -15.50 47.04 1.50
CA ASN A 5 -15.28 46.27 2.72
C ASN A 5 -14.86 44.85 2.30
N HIS A 6 -13.55 44.61 2.19
CA HIS A 6 -12.94 43.29 2.00
C HIS A 6 -13.53 42.22 2.94
N THR A 7 -13.92 42.64 4.15
CA THR A 7 -14.58 41.80 5.14
C THR A 7 -15.94 41.26 4.67
N ASP A 8 -16.67 41.99 3.82
CA ASP A 8 -17.97 41.56 3.31
C ASP A 8 -17.83 40.48 2.23
N TYR A 9 -16.80 40.59 1.37
CA TYR A 9 -16.47 39.61 0.33
C TYR A 9 -16.09 38.28 0.94
N GLN A 10 -15.21 38.29 1.93
CA GLN A 10 -14.81 37.09 2.65
C GLN A 10 -15.99 36.44 3.37
N LYS A 11 -16.79 37.24 4.09
CA LYS A 11 -17.99 36.72 4.78
C LYS A 11 -18.96 36.07 3.80
N ARG A 12 -19.20 36.70 2.64
CA ARG A 12 -20.05 36.16 1.58
C ARG A 12 -19.48 34.85 1.05
N PHE A 13 -18.20 34.82 0.72
CA PHE A 13 -17.50 33.66 0.21
C PHE A 13 -17.60 32.46 1.16
N PHE A 14 -17.16 32.63 2.41
CA PHE A 14 -17.16 31.54 3.39
C PHE A 14 -18.57 31.09 3.80
N LYS A 15 -19.57 31.97 3.71
CA LYS A 15 -20.97 31.59 3.92
C LYS A 15 -21.45 30.62 2.85
N GLU A 16 -21.11 30.85 1.58
CA GLU A 16 -21.48 29.96 0.49
C GLU A 16 -20.67 28.66 0.51
N VAL A 17 -19.37 28.73 0.81
CA VAL A 17 -18.53 27.54 1.03
C VAL A 17 -19.12 26.63 2.12
N LYS A 18 -19.48 27.20 3.29
CA LYS A 18 -20.07 26.43 4.41
C LYS A 18 -21.40 25.76 4.07
N LYS A 19 -22.21 26.35 3.19
CA LYS A 19 -23.48 25.73 2.75
C LYS A 19 -23.26 24.52 1.86
N GLN A 20 -22.16 24.50 1.11
CA GLN A 20 -21.82 23.42 0.19
C GLN A 20 -21.12 22.25 0.89
N PHE A 21 -20.56 22.47 2.09
CA PHE A 21 -19.98 21.40 2.90
C PHE A 21 -21.08 20.52 3.53
N PRO A 22 -21.09 19.19 3.26
CA PRO A 22 -22.01 18.27 3.93
C PRO A 22 -21.67 18.09 5.43
N PHE A 23 -20.41 18.28 5.82
CA PHE A 23 -19.93 18.17 7.20
C PHE A 23 -18.87 19.24 7.49
N TYR A 24 -18.83 19.77 8.72
CA TYR A 24 -17.90 20.84 9.13
C TYR A 24 -17.04 20.41 10.32
N GLY A 25 -16.15 19.45 10.08
CA GLY A 25 -15.27 18.83 11.06
C GLY A 25 -13.97 19.61 11.32
N LYS A 26 -13.02 18.95 12.01
CA LYS A 26 -11.73 19.56 12.38
C LYS A 26 -10.84 19.84 11.15
N ARG A 27 -10.83 18.93 10.17
CA ARG A 27 -10.00 19.03 8.97
C ARG A 27 -10.52 20.11 8.01
N GLU A 28 -11.83 20.18 7.87
CA GLU A 28 -12.53 21.18 7.05
C GLU A 28 -12.28 22.59 7.61
N LYS A 29 -12.35 22.75 8.94
CA LYS A 29 -12.01 24.00 9.62
C LYS A 29 -10.56 24.42 9.38
N GLU A 30 -9.63 23.48 9.43
CA GLU A 30 -8.20 23.76 9.27
C GLU A 30 -7.86 24.15 7.83
N TYR A 31 -8.42 23.44 6.84
CA TYR A 31 -8.31 23.79 5.43
C TYR A 31 -8.87 25.19 5.13
N LEU A 32 -10.08 25.50 5.60
CA LEU A 32 -10.70 26.80 5.35
C LEU A 32 -9.99 27.95 6.06
N LYS A 33 -9.32 27.67 7.19
CA LYS A 33 -8.49 28.66 7.88
C LYS A 33 -7.25 29.02 7.07
N GLN A 34 -6.60 28.03 6.46
CA GLN A 34 -5.48 28.28 5.54
C GLN A 34 -5.94 29.07 4.32
N PHE A 35 -7.07 28.66 3.73
CA PHE A 35 -7.67 29.36 2.60
C PHE A 35 -8.05 30.81 2.93
N GLN A 36 -8.52 31.08 4.15
CA GLN A 36 -8.80 32.44 4.61
C GLN A 36 -7.56 33.33 4.54
N THR A 37 -6.40 32.82 4.97
CA THR A 37 -5.13 33.56 4.92
C THR A 37 -4.70 33.86 3.47
N GLU A 38 -4.97 32.96 2.53
CA GLU A 38 -4.69 33.19 1.10
C GLU A 38 -5.58 34.32 0.53
N ILE A 39 -6.87 34.34 0.89
CA ILE A 39 -7.77 35.44 0.50
C ILE A 39 -7.35 36.77 1.13
N ASP A 40 -6.97 36.75 2.41
CA ASP A 40 -6.47 37.93 3.11
C ASP A 40 -5.26 38.53 2.37
N ALA A 41 -4.29 37.69 2.00
CA ALA A 41 -3.10 38.12 1.26
C ALA A 41 -3.42 38.69 -0.12
N TYR A 42 -4.33 38.05 -0.87
CA TYR A 42 -4.76 38.54 -2.18
C TYR A 42 -5.46 39.91 -2.10
N LEU A 43 -6.33 40.10 -1.10
CA LEU A 43 -7.04 41.37 -0.92
C LEU A 43 -6.12 42.49 -0.42
N GLU A 44 -5.04 42.15 0.29
CA GLU A 44 -4.00 43.09 0.67
C GLU A 44 -3.16 43.55 -0.53
N GLU A 45 -2.84 42.61 -1.45
CA GLU A 45 -2.09 42.91 -2.67
C GLU A 45 -2.95 43.66 -3.72
N PHE A 46 -4.25 43.37 -3.80
CA PHE A 46 -5.19 43.97 -4.73
C PHE A 46 -6.40 44.61 -4.02
N PRO A 47 -6.22 45.75 -3.33
CA PRO A 47 -7.27 46.39 -2.52
C PRO A 47 -8.44 46.95 -3.34
N ASP A 48 -8.23 47.24 -4.62
CA ASP A 48 -9.31 47.71 -5.51
C ASP A 48 -9.93 46.57 -6.35
N SER A 49 -9.58 45.31 -6.06
CA SER A 49 -10.13 44.16 -6.78
C SER A 49 -11.63 43.99 -6.53
N SER A 50 -12.35 43.63 -7.59
CA SER A 50 -13.77 43.31 -7.49
C SER A 50 -13.97 41.89 -6.94
N TYR A 51 -15.16 41.61 -6.42
CA TYR A 51 -15.51 40.25 -5.96
C TYR A 51 -15.33 39.20 -7.07
N GLU A 52 -15.70 39.50 -8.31
CA GLU A 52 -15.52 38.58 -9.44
C GLU A 52 -14.04 38.35 -9.77
N ALA A 53 -13.21 39.41 -9.73
CA ALA A 53 -11.77 39.28 -9.93
C ALA A 53 -11.11 38.45 -8.83
N MET A 54 -11.60 38.55 -7.58
CA MET A 54 -11.19 37.66 -6.50
C MET A 54 -11.53 36.21 -6.84
N LEU A 55 -12.78 35.92 -7.24
CA LEU A 55 -13.21 34.56 -7.60
C LEU A 55 -12.42 33.96 -8.76
N GLU A 56 -12.04 34.75 -9.77
CA GLU A 56 -11.20 34.29 -10.88
C GLU A 56 -9.78 33.94 -10.42
N ALA A 57 -9.21 34.70 -9.48
CA ALA A 57 -7.85 34.50 -9.00
C ALA A 57 -7.72 33.33 -8.01
N ILE A 58 -8.66 33.21 -7.06
CA ILE A 58 -8.59 32.21 -5.99
C ILE A 58 -9.49 30.99 -6.23
N GLY A 59 -10.46 31.08 -7.13
CA GLY A 59 -11.49 30.08 -7.37
C GLY A 59 -12.84 30.38 -6.72
N THR A 60 -13.90 29.80 -7.26
CA THR A 60 -15.26 29.97 -6.73
C THR A 60 -15.48 29.15 -5.45
N PRO A 61 -16.50 29.46 -4.62
CA PRO A 61 -16.84 28.64 -3.47
C PRO A 61 -17.02 27.15 -3.80
N LYS A 62 -17.51 26.86 -5.02
CA LYS A 62 -17.68 25.49 -5.51
C LYS A 62 -16.33 24.85 -5.81
N ASP A 63 -15.44 25.56 -6.50
CA ASP A 63 -14.11 25.05 -6.85
C ASP A 63 -13.29 24.74 -5.60
N VAL A 64 -13.39 25.56 -4.55
CA VAL A 64 -12.71 25.32 -3.27
C VAL A 64 -13.22 24.05 -2.57
N VAL A 65 -14.53 23.83 -2.58
CA VAL A 65 -15.14 22.63 -2.00
C VAL A 65 -14.77 21.40 -2.80
N GLU A 66 -14.85 21.49 -4.13
CA GLU A 66 -14.48 20.42 -5.05
C GLU A 66 -13.00 20.05 -4.92
N ASN A 67 -12.10 21.04 -4.88
CA ASN A 67 -10.66 20.84 -4.69
C ASN A 67 -10.35 20.23 -3.30
N TYR A 68 -11.08 20.61 -2.25
CA TYR A 68 -10.96 19.95 -0.94
C TYR A 68 -11.32 18.45 -1.02
N PHE A 69 -12.47 18.12 -1.62
CA PHE A 69 -12.90 16.71 -1.73
C PHE A 69 -12.02 15.91 -2.68
N GLN A 70 -11.59 16.48 -3.80
CA GLN A 70 -10.61 15.87 -4.71
C GLN A 70 -9.31 15.59 -3.96
N ASN A 71 -8.76 16.53 -3.20
CA ASN A 71 -7.54 16.28 -2.41
C ASN A 71 -7.75 15.25 -1.29
N VAL A 72 -8.94 15.18 -0.68
CA VAL A 72 -9.26 14.17 0.34
C VAL A 72 -9.40 12.79 -0.30
N GLU A 73 -10.10 12.68 -1.43
CA GLU A 73 -10.23 11.46 -2.23
C GLU A 73 -8.89 11.03 -2.80
N ASP A 74 -8.11 11.95 -3.34
CA ASP A 74 -6.75 11.71 -3.81
C ASP A 74 -5.85 11.28 -2.67
N ARG A 75 -5.99 11.78 -1.44
CA ARG A 75 -5.27 11.21 -0.29
C ARG A 75 -5.75 9.81 0.05
N TYR A 76 -7.02 9.49 -0.13
CA TYR A 76 -7.53 8.11 -0.02
C TYR A 76 -6.96 7.21 -1.14
N GLN A 77 -6.90 7.69 -2.38
CA GLN A 77 -6.37 6.99 -3.55
C GLN A 77 -4.85 6.85 -3.51
N LEU A 78 -4.10 7.90 -3.14
CA LEU A 78 -2.66 7.90 -2.86
C LEU A 78 -2.31 6.96 -1.69
N SER A 79 -3.18 6.85 -0.69
CA SER A 79 -3.02 5.83 0.37
C SER A 79 -3.17 4.41 -0.17
N HIS A 80 -4.05 4.19 -1.16
CA HIS A 80 -4.17 2.93 -1.88
C HIS A 80 -2.99 2.69 -2.84
N MET A 81 -2.48 3.71 -3.54
CA MET A 81 -1.35 3.58 -4.45
C MET A 81 -0.04 3.24 -3.72
N LYS A 82 0.23 3.88 -2.57
CA LYS A 82 1.42 3.56 -1.77
C LYS A 82 1.29 2.20 -1.05
N LYS A 83 0.13 1.86 -0.48
CA LYS A 83 -0.09 0.55 0.16
C LYS A 83 -0.17 -0.61 -0.83
N SER A 84 -0.70 -0.40 -2.04
CA SER A 84 -0.82 -1.45 -3.08
C SER A 84 0.55 -2.00 -3.47
N ASN A 85 1.58 -1.14 -3.57
CA ASN A 85 2.94 -1.60 -3.87
C ASN A 85 3.54 -2.45 -2.73
N TYR A 86 3.36 -2.06 -1.46
CA TYR A 86 3.82 -2.87 -0.33
C TYR A 86 3.04 -4.19 -0.20
N ILE A 87 1.73 -4.19 -0.45
CA ILE A 87 0.90 -5.40 -0.45
C ILE A 87 1.31 -6.33 -1.60
N ARG A 88 1.57 -5.79 -2.80
CA ARG A 88 2.05 -6.55 -3.97
C ARG A 88 3.41 -7.19 -3.72
N ILE A 89 4.35 -6.45 -3.14
CA ILE A 89 5.65 -6.98 -2.72
C ILE A 89 5.47 -8.06 -1.65
N GLY A 90 4.56 -7.86 -0.69
CA GLY A 90 4.22 -8.86 0.33
C GLY A 90 3.69 -10.17 -0.27
N ILE A 91 2.76 -10.10 -1.23
CA ILE A 91 2.21 -11.27 -1.92
C ILE A 91 3.30 -12.03 -2.68
N ILE A 92 4.15 -11.32 -3.44
CA ILE A 92 5.27 -11.94 -4.18
C ILE A 92 6.25 -12.62 -3.20
N THR A 93 6.53 -11.99 -2.07
CA THR A 93 7.41 -12.54 -1.03
C THR A 93 6.83 -13.82 -0.42
N ILE A 94 5.52 -13.83 -0.10
CA ILE A 94 4.83 -15.02 0.44
C ILE A 94 4.88 -16.18 -0.57
N ILE A 95 4.62 -15.91 -1.84
CA ILE A 95 4.70 -16.92 -2.92
C ILE A 95 6.13 -17.46 -3.03
N GLY A 96 7.15 -16.59 -2.98
CA GLY A 96 8.56 -16.99 -3.00
C GLY A 96 8.92 -17.93 -1.84
N ILE A 97 8.49 -17.61 -0.61
CA ILE A 97 8.71 -18.47 0.56
C ILE A 97 8.02 -19.83 0.37
N PHE A 98 6.80 -19.83 -0.15
CA PHE A 98 6.06 -21.08 -0.40
C PHE A 98 6.76 -21.97 -1.42
N LEU A 99 7.31 -21.39 -2.50
CA LEU A 99 8.10 -22.13 -3.49
C LEU A 99 9.40 -22.70 -2.92
N ILE A 100 10.10 -21.95 -2.07
CA ILE A 100 11.30 -22.44 -1.39
C ILE A 100 10.94 -23.60 -0.47
N PHE A 101 9.83 -23.49 0.26
CA PHE A 101 9.35 -24.55 1.14
C PHE A 101 8.98 -25.82 0.38
N THR A 102 8.29 -25.72 -0.77
CA THR A 102 7.96 -26.90 -1.58
C THR A 102 9.20 -27.56 -2.16
N ILE A 103 10.20 -26.79 -2.61
CA ILE A 103 11.48 -27.33 -3.05
C ILE A 103 12.21 -28.04 -1.90
N TYR A 104 12.24 -27.44 -0.70
CA TYR A 104 12.87 -28.05 0.47
C TYR A 104 12.23 -29.41 0.83
N GLN A 105 10.89 -29.48 0.82
CA GLN A 105 10.17 -30.74 1.02
C GLN A 105 10.51 -31.76 -0.08
N GLY A 106 10.59 -31.33 -1.33
CA GLY A 106 11.01 -32.19 -2.45
C GLY A 106 12.41 -32.77 -2.26
N VAL A 107 13.37 -31.95 -1.82
CA VAL A 107 14.74 -32.40 -1.52
C VAL A 107 14.75 -33.39 -0.35
N LEU A 108 13.96 -33.16 0.69
CA LEU A 108 13.86 -34.06 1.84
C LEU A 108 13.33 -35.43 1.41
N VAL A 109 12.23 -35.46 0.64
CA VAL A 109 11.63 -36.69 0.11
C VAL A 109 12.59 -37.40 -0.84
N TYR A 110 13.28 -36.67 -1.72
CA TYR A 110 14.26 -37.25 -2.63
C TYR A 110 15.44 -37.87 -1.89
N LYS A 111 15.92 -37.21 -0.83
CA LYS A 111 16.97 -37.74 0.04
C LYS A 111 16.50 -39.03 0.73
N SER A 112 15.28 -39.05 1.28
CA SER A 112 14.70 -40.25 1.88
C SER A 112 14.52 -41.39 0.87
N TYR A 113 14.18 -41.08 -0.39
CA TYR A 113 14.10 -42.06 -1.46
C TYR A 113 15.46 -42.68 -1.81
N LEU A 114 16.51 -41.86 -1.92
CA LEU A 114 17.87 -42.35 -2.13
C LEU A 114 18.35 -43.22 -0.97
N ASP A 115 18.14 -42.77 0.27
CA ASP A 115 18.53 -43.51 1.48
C ASP A 115 17.84 -44.89 1.57
N SER A 116 16.56 -44.95 1.18
CA SER A 116 15.82 -46.21 1.09
C SER A 116 16.36 -47.14 0.00
N LYS A 117 16.79 -46.59 -1.15
CA LYS A 117 17.39 -47.36 -2.24
C LYS A 117 18.77 -47.90 -1.89
N ASP A 118 19.62 -47.08 -1.29
CA ASP A 118 20.96 -47.49 -0.87
C ASP A 118 20.86 -48.59 0.20
N THR A 119 19.93 -48.46 1.15
CA THR A 119 19.65 -49.48 2.16
C THR A 119 19.15 -50.79 1.53
N LEU A 120 18.26 -50.72 0.53
CA LEU A 120 17.76 -51.90 -0.19
C LEU A 120 18.88 -52.63 -0.94
N ILE A 121 19.76 -51.89 -1.63
CA ILE A 121 20.90 -52.46 -2.36
C ILE A 121 21.90 -53.11 -1.41
N ILE A 122 22.16 -52.51 -0.24
CA ILE A 122 23.03 -53.09 0.79
C ILE A 122 22.46 -54.42 1.30
N HIS A 123 21.15 -54.49 1.56
CA HIS A 123 20.49 -55.72 2.01
C HIS A 123 20.58 -56.84 0.97
N GLU A 124 20.26 -56.56 -0.29
CA GLU A 124 20.34 -57.54 -1.40
C GLU A 124 21.78 -58.03 -1.61
N SER A 125 22.77 -57.14 -1.55
CA SER A 125 24.18 -57.54 -1.67
C SER A 125 24.70 -58.40 -0.51
N THR A 126 24.15 -58.21 0.69
CA THR A 126 24.51 -58.99 1.90
C THR A 126 23.97 -60.42 1.79
N GLU A 127 22.73 -60.58 1.32
CA GLU A 127 22.14 -61.91 1.09
C GLU A 127 22.89 -62.72 0.03
N ILE A 128 23.31 -62.09 -1.08
CA ILE A 128 24.08 -62.76 -2.14
C ILE A 128 25.46 -63.20 -1.64
N PHE A 129 26.12 -62.40 -0.78
CA PHE A 129 27.42 -62.76 -0.22
C PHE A 129 27.32 -63.88 0.83
N GLU A 130 26.23 -63.93 1.59
CA GLU A 130 25.98 -65.00 2.58
C GLU A 130 25.64 -66.34 1.90
N ASP A 131 24.88 -66.33 0.79
CA ASP A 131 24.58 -67.55 0.01
C ASP A 131 25.76 -68.06 -0.83
N SER A 132 26.69 -67.16 -1.20
CA SER A 132 27.92 -67.51 -1.94
C SER A 132 29.15 -67.72 -1.04
N ALA A 133 29.02 -67.54 0.27
CA ALA A 133 30.06 -67.93 1.22
C ALA A 133 30.24 -69.45 1.09
N PRO A 134 31.43 -69.93 0.66
CA PRO A 134 31.63 -71.36 0.49
C PRO A 134 31.35 -72.01 1.83
N TYR A 135 30.41 -72.97 1.85
CA TYR A 135 30.24 -73.91 2.96
C TYR A 135 31.61 -74.57 3.19
N GLY A 136 32.39 -73.95 4.07
CA GLY A 136 33.64 -74.44 4.56
C GLY A 136 33.30 -75.66 5.39
N GLY A 137 33.22 -76.80 4.72
CA GLY A 137 33.03 -78.09 5.33
C GLY A 137 34.08 -78.29 6.41
N ASN A 138 33.61 -78.52 7.63
CA ASN A 138 34.37 -79.22 8.65
C ASN A 138 33.60 -80.48 9.04
N GLU A 139 33.53 -81.42 8.11
CA GLU A 139 33.49 -82.82 8.50
C GLU A 139 34.89 -83.25 8.98
N THR A 140 34.89 -84.09 10.01
CA THR A 140 36.01 -84.85 10.61
C THR A 140 36.92 -84.01 11.53
N LYS A 141 37.08 -84.36 12.80
CA LYS A 141 37.35 -85.70 13.36
C LYS A 141 36.98 -85.79 14.83
#